data_AF-R6Y9Y8-F1
#
_entry.id   AF-R6Y9Y8-F1
#
_cell.length_a   1.000
_cell.length_b   1.000
_cell.length_c   1.000
_cell.angle_alpha   90.00
_cell.angle_beta   90.00
_cell.angle_gamma   90.00
#
_symmetry.space_group_name_H-M   'P 1'
#
loop_
_entity.id
_entity.type
_entity.pdbx_description
1 polymer ?
#
loop_
_entity_poly.entity_id
_entity_poly.type
_entity_poly.pdbx_seq_one_letter_code
_entity_poly.pdbx_strand_id
1 'polypeptide(L)'
;MKIRNIILIGLSAAMLALPSCKKDKDSTSTKDYVSGTLTFSSSVPTYVRKGDAFSLTPSGITHPGTGLAEDVGYYWTVSWDSAKDTTKTETDKTGDGTFKFTVPSKVGTFTVYCVAFADGYYTKTNTTSFSVVDAALDSTVAGAYSSKDPIFVDPRDESTYYTTTFNGKTWMKNNLYYSGSGVPYENSKAMDAIFGRFYSWNEAVAACPEGWHLPSDAEFVEMAEALATKGTKFSEKETFSGVAGGMMVDAKFLGTRMWEYWPQVKITNKAGFSALPVGYAVDSGSSAKFTGIDNYAAFWVSDPDSDFGHYRYIFVKQNDVQFGSGDKESFRASVRCVKD
;
A
#
# COMPACT_ATOMS: atom_id res chain seq x y z
N MET A 1 -1.88 -6.20 -57.17
CA MET A 1 -0.81 -6.13 -58.18
C MET A 1 0.29 -7.11 -57.77
N LYS A 2 0.36 -8.23 -58.51
CA LYS A 2 1.38 -9.30 -58.64
C LYS A 2 2.28 -9.67 -57.44
N ILE A 3 1.90 -10.80 -56.82
CA ILE A 3 2.79 -11.84 -56.26
C ILE A 3 3.54 -12.53 -57.41
N ARG A 4 4.84 -12.83 -57.23
CA ARG A 4 5.56 -13.78 -58.09
C ARG A 4 6.63 -14.55 -57.30
N ASN A 5 6.39 -15.86 -57.17
CA ASN A 5 7.34 -16.90 -56.80
C ASN A 5 8.41 -17.08 -57.89
N ILE A 6 9.68 -17.27 -57.50
CA ILE A 6 10.75 -17.93 -58.28
C ILE A 6 11.67 -18.65 -57.27
N ILE A 7 11.50 -19.96 -57.06
CA ILE A 7 12.30 -21.10 -57.60
C ILE A 7 13.72 -21.22 -57.00
N LEU A 8 13.90 -22.31 -56.24
CA LEU A 8 15.17 -22.93 -55.86
C LEU A 8 15.89 -23.50 -57.09
N ILE A 9 17.17 -23.16 -57.27
CA ILE A 9 18.13 -23.97 -58.04
C ILE A 9 19.44 -23.97 -57.25
N GLY A 10 19.91 -25.17 -56.88
CA GLY A 10 21.24 -25.38 -56.31
C GLY A 10 22.32 -25.27 -57.38
N LEU A 11 23.42 -24.62 -57.04
CA LEU A 11 24.69 -24.78 -57.74
C LEU A 11 25.81 -24.84 -56.69
N SER A 12 26.49 -25.97 -56.67
CA SER A 12 27.78 -26.18 -56.02
C SER A 12 28.80 -25.17 -56.52
N ALA A 13 29.53 -24.51 -55.61
CA ALA A 13 30.72 -23.75 -55.95
C ALA A 13 31.85 -24.06 -54.96
N ALA A 14 33.00 -24.36 -55.56
CA ALA A 14 34.22 -24.90 -55.01
C ALA A 14 34.76 -24.18 -53.76
N MET A 15 35.35 -24.99 -52.88
CA MET A 15 36.27 -24.55 -51.84
C MET A 15 37.45 -23.81 -52.47
N LEU A 16 37.60 -22.53 -52.15
CA LEU A 16 38.86 -21.81 -52.22
C LEU A 16 39.19 -21.35 -50.80
N ALA A 17 40.14 -22.05 -50.18
CA ALA A 17 40.70 -21.69 -48.89
C ALA A 17 41.47 -20.37 -49.02
N LEU A 18 40.98 -19.32 -48.37
CA LEU A 18 41.77 -18.12 -48.09
C LEU A 18 42.38 -18.23 -46.69
N PRO A 19 43.62 -17.76 -46.50
CA PRO A 19 44.40 -18.03 -45.31
C PRO A 19 43.73 -17.46 -44.06
N SER A 20 43.62 -18.35 -43.07
CA SER A 20 43.29 -18.09 -41.68
C SER A 20 44.03 -16.86 -41.15
N CYS A 21 43.32 -15.73 -41.06
CA CYS A 21 43.65 -14.73 -40.06
C CYS A 21 43.23 -15.34 -38.71
N LYS A 22 44.20 -15.88 -37.96
CA LYS A 22 44.06 -16.11 -36.53
C LYS A 22 43.76 -14.75 -35.90
N LYS A 23 42.48 -14.45 -35.73
CA LYS A 23 42.05 -13.57 -34.66
C LYS A 23 42.26 -14.39 -33.41
N ASP A 24 43.27 -14.03 -32.63
CA ASP A 24 43.43 -14.58 -31.30
C ASP A 24 42.07 -14.48 -30.61
N LYS A 25 41.52 -15.64 -30.24
CA LYS A 25 40.39 -15.68 -29.32
C LYS A 25 40.97 -15.24 -27.99
N ASP A 26 40.97 -13.94 -27.74
CA ASP A 26 40.93 -13.44 -26.38
C ASP A 26 39.81 -14.22 -25.70
N SER A 27 40.19 -15.09 -24.77
CA SER A 27 39.25 -15.82 -23.95
C SER A 27 38.46 -14.77 -23.19
N THR A 28 37.25 -14.48 -23.64
CA THR A 28 36.25 -13.83 -22.81
C THR A 28 35.93 -14.82 -21.70
N SER A 29 36.75 -14.84 -20.65
CA SER A 29 36.44 -15.56 -19.42
C SER A 29 35.24 -14.82 -18.82
N THR A 30 34.05 -15.38 -19.02
CA THR A 30 32.87 -14.94 -18.30
C THR A 30 33.21 -15.10 -16.81
N LYS A 31 33.34 -13.99 -16.07
CA LYS A 31 33.56 -14.07 -14.62
C LYS A 31 32.40 -14.83 -13.99
N ASP A 32 32.68 -15.61 -12.97
CA ASP A 32 31.62 -16.22 -12.17
C ASP A 32 31.02 -15.19 -11.21
N TYR A 33 29.80 -15.40 -10.75
CA TYR A 33 29.19 -14.57 -9.70
C TYR A 33 29.61 -15.07 -8.31
N VAL A 34 29.55 -14.20 -7.30
CA VAL A 34 29.55 -14.64 -5.89
C VAL A 34 28.49 -15.73 -5.65
N SER A 35 28.84 -16.75 -4.86
CA SER A 35 28.04 -17.98 -4.72
C SER A 35 26.91 -17.81 -3.69
N GLY A 36 25.83 -18.59 -3.84
CA GLY A 36 24.68 -18.57 -2.91
C GLY A 36 23.60 -17.53 -3.23
N THR A 37 22.73 -17.23 -2.26
CA THR A 37 21.62 -16.27 -2.39
C THR A 37 21.74 -15.21 -1.31
N LEU A 38 21.82 -13.95 -1.71
CA LEU A 38 21.96 -12.83 -0.77
C LEU A 38 20.62 -12.58 -0.09
N THR A 39 20.57 -12.72 1.23
CA THR A 39 19.39 -12.49 2.08
C THR A 39 19.72 -11.56 3.23
N PHE A 40 18.69 -11.05 3.92
CA PHE A 40 18.84 -10.26 5.14
C PHE A 40 18.33 -11.06 6.36
N SER A 41 19.03 -10.96 7.49
CA SER A 41 18.62 -11.59 8.76
C SER A 41 17.39 -10.96 9.40
N SER A 42 17.05 -9.74 8.98
CA SER A 42 15.93 -8.92 9.45
C SER A 42 15.18 -8.30 8.27
N SER A 43 13.96 -7.85 8.51
CA SER A 43 13.15 -7.13 7.52
C SER A 43 12.84 -5.71 7.98
N VAL A 44 12.63 -4.82 7.01
CA VAL A 44 12.03 -3.51 7.24
C VAL A 44 10.53 -3.64 6.99
N PRO A 45 9.66 -3.15 7.89
CA PRO A 45 8.21 -3.12 7.63
C PRO A 45 7.87 -2.35 6.36
N THR A 46 6.79 -2.75 5.67
CA THR A 46 6.30 -2.07 4.45
C THR A 46 6.03 -0.58 4.69
N TYR A 47 5.54 -0.23 5.88
CA TYR A 47 5.26 1.15 6.29
C TYR A 47 5.98 1.47 7.59
N VAL A 48 6.72 2.57 7.58
CA VAL A 48 7.56 3.03 8.69
C VAL A 48 7.30 4.52 8.96
N ARG A 49 7.64 4.99 10.16
CA ARG A 49 7.49 6.39 10.55
C ARG A 49 8.79 7.15 10.30
N LYS A 50 8.66 8.46 10.14
CA LYS A 50 9.80 9.38 10.00
C LYS A 50 10.74 9.21 11.20
N GLY A 51 12.03 8.97 10.93
CA GLY A 51 13.06 8.83 11.96
C GLY A 51 13.18 7.45 12.60
N ASP A 52 12.38 6.46 12.19
CA ASP A 52 12.61 5.07 12.59
C ASP A 52 14.03 4.62 12.16
N ALA A 53 14.67 3.77 12.95
CA ALA A 53 16.01 3.27 12.67
C ALA A 53 16.01 1.74 12.56
N PHE A 54 16.77 1.22 11.59
CA PHE A 54 16.84 -0.20 11.29
C PHE A 54 18.28 -0.66 11.09
N SER A 55 18.47 -1.98 11.16
CA SER A 55 19.74 -2.65 10.92
C SER A 55 19.49 -3.87 10.05
N LEU A 56 20.24 -4.02 8.97
CA LEU A 56 20.18 -5.14 8.04
C LEU A 56 21.54 -5.84 7.97
N THR A 57 21.57 -7.14 8.25
CA THR A 57 22.80 -7.95 8.13
C THR A 57 22.67 -8.87 6.92
N PRO A 58 23.61 -8.81 5.96
CA PRO A 58 23.59 -9.65 4.78
C PRO A 58 24.05 -11.07 5.12
N SER A 59 23.48 -12.08 4.48
CA SER A 59 23.86 -13.48 4.67
C SER A 59 23.59 -14.32 3.41
N GLY A 60 23.97 -15.60 3.46
CA GLY A 60 23.68 -16.57 2.39
C GLY A 60 24.58 -16.49 1.15
N ILE A 61 25.65 -15.68 1.19
CA ILE A 61 26.65 -15.55 0.13
C ILE A 61 28.01 -16.08 0.59
N THR A 62 28.75 -16.72 -0.32
CA THR A 62 30.13 -17.17 -0.13
C THR A 62 31.03 -16.79 -1.30
N HIS A 63 32.33 -16.65 -1.05
CA HIS A 63 33.31 -16.39 -2.09
C HIS A 63 33.46 -17.65 -2.98
N PRO A 64 33.38 -17.57 -4.32
CA PRO A 64 33.36 -18.76 -5.18
C PRO A 64 34.65 -19.59 -5.14
N GLY A 65 35.81 -18.95 -5.02
CA GLY A 65 37.11 -19.62 -4.92
C GLY A 65 37.37 -20.32 -3.58
N THR A 66 37.09 -19.67 -2.44
CA THR A 66 37.41 -20.20 -1.11
C THR A 66 36.25 -20.92 -0.44
N GLY A 67 35.01 -20.67 -0.87
CA GLY A 67 33.80 -21.17 -0.23
C GLY A 67 33.44 -20.47 1.08
N LEU A 68 34.20 -19.45 1.50
CA LEU A 68 34.04 -18.79 2.80
C LEU A 68 33.23 -17.49 2.68
N ALA A 69 32.37 -17.23 3.67
CA ALA A 69 31.59 -15.99 3.76
C ALA A 69 32.43 -14.80 4.30
N GLU A 70 33.53 -15.09 5.01
CA GLU A 70 34.44 -14.05 5.50
C GLU A 70 35.21 -13.36 4.37
N ASP A 71 35.41 -14.04 3.24
CA ASP A 71 36.08 -13.54 2.05
C ASP A 71 35.14 -12.79 1.09
N VAL A 72 33.95 -12.37 1.55
CA VAL A 72 33.00 -11.59 0.75
C VAL A 72 32.86 -10.20 1.35
N GLY A 73 32.98 -9.17 0.51
CA GLY A 73 32.72 -7.79 0.87
C GLY A 73 31.26 -7.38 0.63
N TYR A 74 30.81 -6.35 1.36
CA TYR A 74 29.47 -5.77 1.22
C TYR A 74 29.56 -4.25 1.15
N TYR A 75 28.82 -3.66 0.21
CA TYR A 75 28.51 -2.24 0.24
C TYR A 75 27.03 -1.99 0.05
N TRP A 76 26.61 -0.84 0.56
CA TRP A 76 25.22 -0.43 0.64
C TRP A 76 25.03 0.91 -0.04
N THR A 77 23.88 1.06 -0.70
CA THR A 77 23.38 2.35 -1.17
C THR A 77 21.91 2.47 -0.80
N VAL A 78 21.43 3.70 -0.73
CA VAL A 78 20.04 4.00 -0.39
C VAL A 78 19.46 4.95 -1.44
N SER A 79 18.14 4.88 -1.70
CA SER A 79 17.52 5.66 -2.78
C SER A 79 17.35 7.16 -2.47
N TRP A 80 17.69 7.60 -1.26
CA TRP A 80 17.51 8.98 -0.79
C TRP A 80 18.81 9.72 -0.49
N ASP A 81 19.95 9.07 -0.71
CA ASP A 81 21.29 9.62 -0.56
C ASP A 81 22.15 9.12 -1.74
N SER A 82 23.23 9.82 -2.06
CA SER A 82 24.24 9.38 -3.03
C SER A 82 25.41 8.65 -2.38
N ALA A 83 25.49 8.63 -1.05
CA ALA A 83 26.55 7.94 -0.32
C ALA A 83 26.53 6.42 -0.58
N LYS A 84 27.74 5.87 -0.72
CA LYS A 84 27.99 4.42 -0.74
C LYS A 84 28.72 4.05 0.55
N ASP A 85 28.15 3.12 1.30
CA ASP A 85 28.72 2.66 2.57
C ASP A 85 29.27 1.24 2.42
N THR A 86 30.58 1.09 2.46
CA THR A 86 31.24 -0.23 2.44
C THR A 86 31.38 -0.71 3.88
N THR A 87 30.50 -1.61 4.31
CA THR A 87 30.47 -2.12 5.69
C THR A 87 31.38 -3.31 5.93
N LYS A 88 31.90 -3.93 4.86
CA LYS A 88 32.87 -5.01 4.90
C LYS A 88 33.66 -5.10 3.60
N THR A 89 34.97 -5.35 3.67
CA THR A 89 35.82 -5.67 2.52
C THR A 89 36.36 -7.09 2.66
N GLU A 90 36.92 -7.63 1.58
CA GLU A 90 37.59 -8.95 1.58
C GLU A 90 38.83 -8.97 2.50
N THR A 91 39.43 -7.81 2.74
CA THR A 91 40.63 -7.64 3.58
C THR A 91 40.30 -7.35 5.04
N ASP A 92 39.13 -6.78 5.34
CA ASP A 92 38.64 -6.55 6.70
C ASP A 92 37.57 -7.59 7.06
N LYS A 93 38.06 -8.71 7.59
CA LYS A 93 37.23 -9.88 7.97
C LYS A 93 36.48 -9.70 9.28
N THR A 94 36.62 -8.56 9.97
CA THR A 94 36.10 -8.40 11.34
C THR A 94 34.61 -8.03 11.40
N GLY A 95 34.05 -7.52 10.28
CA GLY A 95 32.64 -7.15 10.17
C GLY A 95 31.73 -8.26 9.59
N ASP A 96 30.45 -8.23 9.95
CA ASP A 96 29.40 -9.07 9.38
C ASP A 96 28.68 -8.42 8.18
N GLY A 97 29.11 -7.22 7.79
CA GLY A 97 28.51 -6.45 6.70
C GLY A 97 27.23 -5.70 7.10
N THR A 98 26.86 -5.66 8.39
CA THR A 98 25.65 -4.98 8.86
C THR A 98 25.62 -3.51 8.48
N PHE A 99 24.50 -3.06 7.91
CA PHE A 99 24.20 -1.66 7.63
C PHE A 99 23.11 -1.15 8.57
N LYS A 100 23.40 -0.04 9.25
CA LYS A 100 22.47 0.66 10.14
C LYS A 100 22.06 1.97 9.49
N PHE A 101 20.77 2.25 9.42
CA PHE A 101 20.27 3.47 8.81
C PHE A 101 19.06 4.03 9.55
N THR A 102 18.87 5.34 9.39
CA THR A 102 17.66 6.05 9.82
C THR A 102 16.82 6.36 8.60
N VAL A 103 15.51 6.13 8.74
CA VAL A 103 14.52 6.38 7.71
C VAL A 103 14.44 7.89 7.37
N PRO A 104 14.26 8.25 6.09
CA PRO A 104 14.13 9.65 5.68
C PRO A 104 13.03 10.41 6.43
N SER A 105 13.24 11.72 6.63
CA SER A 105 12.22 12.62 7.20
C SER A 105 11.09 12.97 6.22
N LYS A 106 11.27 12.65 4.93
CA LYS A 106 10.28 12.88 3.87
C LYS A 106 9.43 11.62 3.67
N VAL A 107 8.13 11.80 3.50
CA VAL A 107 7.23 10.71 3.07
C VAL A 107 7.54 10.27 1.64
N GLY A 108 7.34 8.99 1.35
CA GLY A 108 7.60 8.40 0.03
C GLY A 108 8.04 6.96 0.12
N THR A 109 8.23 6.34 -1.04
CA THR A 109 8.78 4.99 -1.14
C THR A 109 10.28 5.05 -1.34
N PHE A 110 11.01 4.25 -0.57
CA PHE A 110 12.46 4.23 -0.54
C PHE A 110 12.99 2.81 -0.59
N THR A 111 14.22 2.66 -1.08
CA THR A 111 14.87 1.35 -1.25
C THR A 111 16.28 1.37 -0.68
N VAL A 112 16.62 0.31 0.03
CA VAL A 112 17.99 -0.01 0.46
C VAL A 112 18.52 -1.11 -0.44
N TYR A 113 19.73 -0.93 -0.94
CA TYR A 113 20.43 -1.86 -1.81
C TYR A 113 21.66 -2.40 -1.08
N CYS A 114 21.78 -3.72 -1.05
CA CYS A 114 22.99 -4.41 -0.60
C CYS A 114 23.65 -5.07 -1.80
N VAL A 115 24.95 -4.86 -1.98
CA VAL A 115 25.74 -5.52 -3.00
C VAL A 115 26.85 -6.33 -2.34
N ALA A 116 26.84 -7.63 -2.60
CA ALA A 116 27.91 -8.56 -2.24
C ALA A 116 28.93 -8.63 -3.38
N PHE A 117 30.22 -8.53 -3.04
CA PHE A 117 31.31 -8.53 -4.02
C PHE A 117 32.51 -9.37 -3.56
N ALA A 118 33.27 -9.85 -4.54
CA ALA A 118 34.57 -10.51 -4.37
C ALA A 118 35.45 -10.21 -5.60
N ASP A 119 36.76 -10.05 -5.42
CA ASP A 119 37.66 -9.68 -6.49
C ASP A 119 37.71 -10.76 -7.59
N GLY A 120 37.71 -10.33 -8.84
CA GLY A 120 37.63 -11.26 -9.98
C GLY A 120 36.24 -11.85 -10.27
N TYR A 121 35.21 -11.60 -9.44
CA TYR A 121 33.86 -12.14 -9.61
C TYR A 121 32.80 -11.05 -9.89
N TYR A 122 31.67 -11.45 -10.50
CA TYR A 122 30.49 -10.60 -10.60
C TYR A 122 29.76 -10.51 -9.25
N THR A 123 29.18 -9.34 -8.99
CA THR A 123 28.45 -9.04 -7.75
C THR A 123 27.05 -9.64 -7.73
N LYS A 124 26.48 -9.81 -6.54
CA LYS A 124 25.04 -10.06 -6.35
C LYS A 124 24.39 -8.95 -5.53
N THR A 125 23.17 -8.61 -5.90
CA THR A 125 22.41 -7.53 -5.26
C THR A 125 21.12 -8.09 -4.66
N ASN A 126 20.77 -7.62 -3.47
CA ASN A 126 19.44 -7.77 -2.90
C ASN A 126 18.98 -6.40 -2.38
N THR A 127 17.67 -6.19 -2.34
CA THR A 127 17.07 -4.91 -1.97
C THR A 127 15.90 -5.11 -1.01
N THR A 128 15.62 -4.08 -0.23
CA THR A 128 14.35 -3.98 0.51
C THR A 128 13.77 -2.59 0.30
N SER A 129 12.45 -2.53 0.10
CA SER A 129 11.71 -1.29 -0.11
C SER A 129 10.66 -1.10 0.97
N PHE A 130 10.47 0.14 1.38
CA PHE A 130 9.49 0.53 2.38
C PHE A 130 8.94 1.92 2.05
N SER A 131 7.79 2.25 2.64
CA SER A 131 7.16 3.55 2.51
C SER A 131 7.19 4.29 3.85
N VAL A 132 7.69 5.52 3.82
CA VAL A 132 7.65 6.42 4.97
C VAL A 132 6.31 7.13 4.97
N VAL A 133 5.58 7.00 6.07
CA VAL A 133 4.26 7.61 6.27
C VAL A 133 4.25 8.51 7.50
N ASP A 134 3.31 9.43 7.47
CA ASP A 134 3.04 10.48 8.45
C ASP A 134 1.57 10.92 8.35
N ALA A 135 0.92 10.97 9.50
CA ALA A 135 -0.49 11.34 9.65
C ALA A 135 -0.74 12.85 9.64
N ALA A 136 0.31 13.67 9.63
CA ALA A 136 0.17 15.10 9.43
C ALA A 136 -0.61 15.42 8.14
N LEU A 137 -1.44 16.46 8.24
CA LEU A 137 -2.27 16.97 7.15
C LEU A 137 -1.47 17.12 5.85
N ASP A 138 -2.01 16.60 4.76
CA ASP A 138 -1.42 16.62 3.41
C ASP A 138 0.00 16.04 3.31
N SER A 139 0.47 15.27 4.31
CA SER A 139 1.76 14.59 4.24
C SER A 139 1.65 13.30 3.43
N THR A 140 1.07 12.23 4.01
CA THR A 140 0.95 10.94 3.33
C THR A 140 -0.28 10.87 2.43
N VAL A 141 -1.41 11.36 2.94
CA VAL A 141 -2.68 11.45 2.21
C VAL A 141 -2.96 12.92 1.97
N ALA A 142 -2.84 13.34 0.73
CA ALA A 142 -3.09 14.72 0.31
C ALA A 142 -4.49 14.88 -0.27
N GLY A 143 -5.16 16.00 0.06
CA GLY A 143 -6.46 16.38 -0.50
C GLY A 143 -7.68 15.76 0.19
N ALA A 144 -7.50 14.85 1.15
CA ALA A 144 -8.60 14.23 1.89
C ALA A 144 -9.22 15.17 2.94
N TYR A 145 -8.39 16.03 3.53
CA TYR A 145 -8.72 16.89 4.66
C TYR A 145 -8.18 18.31 4.44
N SER A 146 -8.60 19.25 5.28
CA SER A 146 -8.15 20.65 5.26
C SER A 146 -7.94 21.16 6.67
N SER A 147 -7.04 22.13 6.84
CA SER A 147 -6.82 22.81 8.12
C SER A 147 -8.04 23.59 8.63
N LYS A 148 -9.06 23.78 7.78
CA LYS A 148 -10.33 24.41 8.12
C LYS A 148 -11.40 23.42 8.57
N ASP A 149 -11.17 22.11 8.40
CA ASP A 149 -12.13 21.10 8.85
C ASP A 149 -12.21 21.11 10.38
N PRO A 150 -13.41 21.08 10.97
CA PRO A 150 -13.56 20.94 12.42
C PRO A 150 -12.96 19.62 12.91
N ILE A 151 -12.38 19.65 14.11
CA ILE A 151 -11.67 18.52 14.70
C ILE A 151 -12.41 18.04 15.95
N PHE A 152 -12.51 16.72 16.09
CA PHE A 152 -12.84 16.03 17.33
C PHE A 152 -11.59 15.32 17.86
N VAL A 153 -11.32 15.47 19.15
CA VAL A 153 -10.26 14.72 19.85
C VAL A 153 -10.94 13.68 20.73
N ASP A 154 -10.65 12.41 20.49
CA ASP A 154 -11.21 11.30 21.25
C ASP A 154 -10.58 11.26 22.65
N PRO A 155 -11.36 11.43 23.73
CA PRO A 155 -10.81 11.48 25.08
C PRO A 155 -10.26 10.12 25.56
N ARG A 156 -10.56 9.02 24.84
CA ARG A 156 -10.11 7.67 25.22
C ARG A 156 -8.63 7.43 24.89
N ASP A 157 -8.11 8.06 23.84
CA ASP A 157 -6.77 7.80 23.32
C ASP A 157 -6.05 9.02 22.71
N GLU A 158 -6.62 10.22 22.84
CA GLU A 158 -6.10 11.49 22.30
C GLU A 158 -6.01 11.53 20.76
N SER A 159 -6.60 10.54 20.09
CA SER A 159 -6.66 10.49 18.63
C SER A 159 -7.48 11.64 18.08
N THR A 160 -7.00 12.24 17.00
CA THR A 160 -7.60 13.42 16.37
C THR A 160 -8.32 13.02 15.07
N TYR A 161 -9.57 13.45 14.93
CA TYR A 161 -10.43 13.13 13.80
C TYR A 161 -10.97 14.42 13.19
N TYR A 162 -10.80 14.59 11.87
CA TYR A 162 -11.51 15.62 11.12
C TYR A 162 -12.99 15.24 11.01
N THR A 163 -13.86 16.25 10.98
CA THR A 163 -15.31 16.08 10.97
C THR A 163 -15.96 17.00 9.93
N THR A 164 -17.19 16.68 9.55
CA THR A 164 -18.04 17.49 8.66
C THR A 164 -19.46 17.45 9.18
N THR A 165 -20.23 18.53 9.01
CA THR A 165 -21.67 18.51 9.27
C THR A 165 -22.40 18.54 7.94
N PHE A 166 -23.26 17.55 7.71
CA PHE A 166 -24.06 17.45 6.49
C PHE A 166 -25.47 16.97 6.83
N ASN A 167 -26.46 17.68 6.29
CA ASN A 167 -27.88 17.41 6.51
C ASN A 167 -28.25 17.28 8.01
N GLY A 168 -27.68 18.13 8.86
CA GLY A 168 -27.97 18.15 10.30
C GLY A 168 -27.15 17.18 11.14
N LYS A 169 -26.43 16.22 10.55
CA LYS A 169 -25.60 15.24 11.27
C LYS A 169 -24.12 15.56 11.13
N THR A 170 -23.35 15.28 12.17
CA THR A 170 -21.88 15.45 12.17
C THR A 170 -21.20 14.10 11.97
N TRP A 171 -20.37 13.99 10.94
CA TRP A 171 -19.71 12.76 10.52
C TRP A 171 -18.19 12.87 10.67
N MET A 172 -17.54 11.78 11.08
CA MET A 172 -16.09 11.66 10.98
C MET A 172 -15.65 11.57 9.50
N LYS A 173 -14.67 12.39 9.13
CA LYS A 173 -13.98 12.36 7.82
C LYS A 173 -12.83 11.37 7.76
N ASN A 174 -12.26 11.00 8.91
CA ASN A 174 -11.30 9.92 9.01
C ASN A 174 -12.04 8.60 9.27
N ASN A 175 -11.47 7.49 8.80
CA ASN A 175 -11.84 6.18 9.35
C ASN A 175 -11.38 6.14 10.82
N LEU A 176 -12.21 5.58 11.71
CA LEU A 176 -11.88 5.44 13.11
C LEU A 176 -10.60 4.59 13.28
N TYR A 177 -9.69 4.99 14.18
CA TYR A 177 -8.46 4.23 14.49
C TYR A 177 -8.25 4.04 16.00
N TYR A 178 -9.34 4.03 16.77
CA TYR A 178 -9.33 3.71 18.18
C TYR A 178 -8.64 2.37 18.43
N SER A 179 -7.53 2.40 19.17
CA SER A 179 -6.64 1.25 19.24
C SER A 179 -7.10 0.11 20.15
N GLY A 180 -8.22 0.28 20.85
CA GLY A 180 -8.81 -0.73 21.75
C GLY A 180 -9.42 -1.94 21.05
N SER A 181 -9.65 -1.87 19.72
CA SER A 181 -10.10 -2.99 18.89
C SER A 181 -9.68 -2.79 17.43
N GLY A 182 -10.06 -3.72 16.56
CA GLY A 182 -9.78 -3.68 15.13
C GLY A 182 -8.30 -3.88 14.79
N VAL A 183 -8.03 -4.05 13.50
CA VAL A 183 -6.68 -4.32 12.99
C VAL A 183 -6.16 -3.16 12.13
N PRO A 184 -4.88 -2.76 12.27
CA PRO A 184 -4.25 -1.81 11.37
C PRO A 184 -4.09 -2.40 9.97
N TYR A 185 -4.14 -1.53 8.94
CA TYR A 185 -3.84 -1.93 7.56
C TYR A 185 -2.46 -2.62 7.48
N GLU A 186 -2.42 -3.81 6.86
CA GLU A 186 -1.23 -4.66 6.74
C GLU A 186 -0.50 -4.91 8.07
N ASN A 187 -1.24 -4.91 9.18
CA ASN A 187 -0.70 -5.02 10.54
C ASN A 187 0.32 -3.92 10.91
N SER A 188 0.29 -2.77 10.22
CA SER A 188 1.20 -1.65 10.47
C SER A 188 0.53 -0.54 11.28
N LYS A 189 0.97 -0.36 12.53
CA LYS A 189 0.57 0.80 13.37
C LYS A 189 0.96 2.15 12.77
N ALA A 190 1.87 2.19 11.78
CA ALA A 190 2.17 3.42 11.06
C ALA A 190 0.98 3.89 10.19
N MET A 191 0.05 2.99 9.89
CA MET A 191 -1.11 3.25 9.04
C MET A 191 -2.40 3.58 9.80
N ASP A 192 -2.42 3.44 11.14
CA ASP A 192 -3.61 3.67 11.98
C ASP A 192 -4.26 5.03 11.68
N ALA A 193 -3.54 6.13 11.88
CA ALA A 193 -4.06 7.47 11.62
C ALA A 193 -4.12 7.85 10.12
N ILE A 194 -3.64 6.98 9.22
CA ILE A 194 -3.64 7.22 7.77
C ILE A 194 -4.92 6.66 7.13
N PHE A 195 -5.16 5.36 7.33
CA PHE A 195 -6.27 4.62 6.71
C PHE A 195 -7.35 4.21 7.71
N GLY A 196 -7.16 4.44 9.00
CA GLY A 196 -8.03 3.89 10.02
C GLY A 196 -7.65 2.46 10.39
N ARG A 197 -8.52 1.85 11.20
CA ARG A 197 -8.52 0.42 11.47
C ARG A 197 -9.71 -0.27 10.84
N PHE A 198 -9.57 -1.58 10.68
CA PHE A 198 -10.60 -2.47 10.17
C PHE A 198 -11.16 -3.30 11.32
N TYR A 199 -12.41 -3.05 11.64
CA TYR A 199 -13.12 -3.66 12.77
C TYR A 199 -13.97 -4.80 12.25
N SER A 200 -14.09 -5.90 12.99
CA SER A 200 -15.23 -6.81 12.80
C SER A 200 -16.53 -6.06 13.14
N TRP A 201 -17.69 -6.58 12.72
CA TRP A 201 -18.95 -5.91 13.07
C TRP A 201 -19.17 -5.87 14.59
N ASN A 202 -18.83 -6.96 15.29
CA ASN A 202 -18.92 -7.03 16.75
C ASN A 202 -17.99 -6.04 17.47
N GLU A 203 -16.84 -5.71 16.88
CA GLU A 203 -15.99 -4.64 17.39
C GLU A 203 -16.56 -3.26 17.05
N ALA A 204 -17.11 -3.09 15.85
CA ALA A 204 -17.60 -1.81 15.32
C ALA A 204 -18.75 -1.23 16.16
N VAL A 205 -19.66 -2.07 16.65
CA VAL A 205 -20.81 -1.64 17.47
C VAL A 205 -20.41 -0.97 18.79
N ALA A 206 -19.19 -1.22 19.28
CA ALA A 206 -18.66 -0.62 20.51
C ALA A 206 -17.49 0.36 20.26
N ALA A 207 -17.14 0.60 18.99
CA ALA A 207 -15.91 1.34 18.66
C ALA A 207 -16.06 2.86 18.80
N CYS A 208 -17.24 3.41 18.54
CA CYS A 208 -17.46 4.86 18.55
C CYS A 208 -17.39 5.44 19.98
N PRO A 209 -16.81 6.65 20.15
CA PRO A 209 -16.68 7.30 21.45
C PRO A 209 -18.02 7.80 21.98
N GLU A 210 -18.05 8.18 23.27
CA GLU A 210 -19.26 8.73 23.89
C GLU A 210 -19.81 9.95 23.12
N GLY A 211 -21.13 9.98 22.92
CA GLY A 211 -21.82 11.00 22.14
C GLY A 211 -21.70 10.83 20.62
N TRP A 212 -21.04 9.76 20.15
CA TRP A 212 -21.01 9.32 18.77
C TRP A 212 -21.50 7.87 18.68
N HIS A 213 -22.03 7.48 17.52
CA HIS A 213 -22.47 6.11 17.28
C HIS A 213 -22.01 5.58 15.92
N LEU A 214 -22.02 4.25 15.80
CA LEU A 214 -21.90 3.60 14.49
C LEU A 214 -23.15 3.97 13.68
N PRO A 215 -23.03 4.49 12.44
CA PRO A 215 -24.19 4.98 11.70
C PRO A 215 -25.18 3.85 11.41
N SER A 216 -26.47 4.18 11.48
CA SER A 216 -27.52 3.31 10.93
C SER A 216 -27.58 3.40 9.41
N ASP A 217 -28.21 2.41 8.80
CA ASP A 217 -28.47 2.41 7.37
C ASP A 217 -29.40 3.55 6.96
N ALA A 218 -30.36 3.90 7.82
CA ALA A 218 -31.25 5.05 7.64
C ALA A 218 -30.48 6.39 7.58
N GLU A 219 -29.41 6.57 8.37
CA GLU A 219 -28.59 7.78 8.31
C GLU A 219 -27.81 7.89 6.99
N PHE A 220 -27.40 6.74 6.44
CA PHE A 220 -26.84 6.69 5.09
C PHE A 220 -27.89 6.99 4.01
N VAL A 221 -29.14 6.52 4.17
CA VAL A 221 -30.27 6.90 3.30
C VAL A 221 -30.46 8.42 3.30
N GLU A 222 -30.53 9.05 4.48
CA GLU A 222 -30.70 10.50 4.61
C GLU A 222 -29.57 11.29 3.91
N MET A 223 -28.31 10.85 4.07
CA MET A 223 -27.18 11.46 3.38
C MET A 223 -27.32 11.30 1.86
N ALA A 224 -27.66 10.09 1.38
CA ALA A 224 -27.82 9.80 -0.03
C ALA A 224 -28.93 10.64 -0.68
N GLU A 225 -30.09 10.77 -0.02
CA GLU A 225 -31.20 11.60 -0.50
C GLU A 225 -30.82 13.09 -0.58
N ALA A 226 -30.05 13.59 0.38
CA ALA A 226 -29.55 14.97 0.36
C ALA A 226 -28.46 15.22 -0.72
N LEU A 227 -27.77 14.17 -1.16
CA LEU A 227 -26.82 14.21 -2.26
C LEU A 227 -27.49 14.09 -3.64
N ALA A 228 -28.58 13.35 -3.72
CA ALA A 228 -29.30 13.07 -4.97
C ALA A 228 -30.04 14.29 -5.54
N THR A 229 -30.64 14.08 -6.71
CA THR A 229 -31.57 15.05 -7.29
C THR A 229 -32.77 15.25 -6.36
N LYS A 230 -33.26 16.48 -6.24
CA LYS A 230 -34.39 16.80 -5.37
C LYS A 230 -35.59 15.91 -5.66
N GLY A 231 -36.09 15.22 -4.63
CA GLY A 231 -37.24 14.31 -4.72
C GLY A 231 -36.87 12.84 -4.94
N THR A 232 -35.59 12.51 -5.16
CA THR A 232 -35.13 11.12 -5.13
C THR A 232 -35.30 10.54 -3.73
N LYS A 233 -35.76 9.29 -3.69
CA LYS A 233 -35.94 8.50 -2.47
C LYS A 233 -35.16 7.20 -2.58
N PHE A 234 -34.56 6.80 -1.47
CA PHE A 234 -33.88 5.52 -1.34
C PHE A 234 -34.46 4.73 -0.17
N SER A 235 -34.29 3.42 -0.20
CA SER A 235 -34.68 2.52 0.89
C SER A 235 -33.45 1.96 1.57
N GLU A 236 -33.57 1.65 2.85
CA GLU A 236 -32.58 0.85 3.55
C GLU A 236 -32.34 -0.48 2.83
N LYS A 237 -31.12 -1.00 2.91
CA LYS A 237 -30.68 -2.28 2.34
C LYS A 237 -30.72 -2.36 0.80
N GLU A 238 -30.92 -1.23 0.12
CA GLU A 238 -30.88 -1.11 -1.34
C GLU A 238 -29.72 -0.25 -1.82
N THR A 239 -29.30 -0.41 -3.08
CA THR A 239 -28.27 0.43 -3.70
C THR A 239 -28.74 1.87 -3.88
N PHE A 240 -27.89 2.84 -3.53
CA PHE A 240 -28.12 4.26 -3.82
C PHE A 240 -27.42 4.66 -5.11
N SER A 241 -28.17 4.72 -6.20
CA SER A 241 -27.58 5.01 -7.51
C SER A 241 -27.22 6.47 -7.70
N GLY A 242 -26.04 6.73 -8.27
CA GLY A 242 -25.61 8.05 -8.73
C GLY A 242 -25.12 9.03 -7.66
N VAL A 243 -24.98 8.61 -6.40
CA VAL A 243 -24.62 9.50 -5.28
C VAL A 243 -23.20 9.31 -4.72
N ALA A 244 -22.47 8.26 -5.13
CA ALA A 244 -21.16 7.94 -4.53
C ALA A 244 -20.13 9.07 -4.68
N GLY A 245 -20.11 9.75 -5.83
CA GLY A 245 -19.24 10.90 -6.07
C GLY A 245 -19.44 12.05 -5.09
N GLY A 246 -20.61 12.14 -4.43
CA GLY A 246 -20.89 13.08 -3.35
C GLY A 246 -20.17 12.76 -2.03
N MET A 247 -19.73 11.51 -1.85
CA MET A 247 -19.07 11.01 -0.65
C MET A 247 -17.56 10.77 -0.86
N MET A 248 -17.14 10.51 -2.10
CA MET A 248 -15.74 10.30 -2.49
C MET A 248 -14.94 11.60 -2.45
N VAL A 249 -13.65 11.50 -2.12
CA VAL A 249 -12.69 12.62 -2.17
C VAL A 249 -11.55 12.37 -3.14
N ASP A 250 -11.12 13.40 -3.87
CA ASP A 250 -9.96 13.30 -4.77
C ASP A 250 -8.67 13.41 -3.96
N ALA A 251 -8.27 12.27 -3.39
CA ALA A 251 -7.08 12.15 -2.54
C ALA A 251 -5.94 11.43 -3.24
N LYS A 252 -4.71 11.70 -2.78
CA LYS A 252 -3.49 11.02 -3.21
C LYS A 252 -2.79 10.38 -2.02
N PHE A 253 -2.41 9.11 -2.14
CA PHE A 253 -1.53 8.42 -1.21
C PHE A 253 -0.11 8.43 -1.77
N LEU A 254 0.84 9.05 -1.06
CA LEU A 254 2.24 9.19 -1.49
C LEU A 254 2.39 9.74 -2.92
N GLY A 255 1.51 10.67 -3.31
CA GLY A 255 1.49 11.29 -4.63
C GLY A 255 0.71 10.51 -5.70
N THR A 256 0.33 9.27 -5.44
CA THR A 256 -0.50 8.45 -6.33
C THR A 256 -1.97 8.66 -6.03
N ARG A 257 -2.78 8.89 -7.07
CA ARG A 257 -4.23 9.06 -6.93
C ARG A 257 -4.85 7.77 -6.37
N MET A 258 -5.72 7.91 -5.36
CA MET A 258 -6.36 6.75 -4.74
C MET A 258 -7.58 6.26 -5.52
N TRP A 259 -8.58 7.12 -5.76
CA TRP A 259 -9.68 6.76 -6.65
C TRP A 259 -9.24 6.93 -8.10
N GLU A 260 -9.11 5.81 -8.80
CA GLU A 260 -8.83 5.83 -10.24
C GLU A 260 -9.91 6.64 -10.98
N TYR A 261 -9.51 7.36 -12.03
CA TYR A 261 -10.46 8.09 -12.85
C TYR A 261 -11.45 7.13 -13.52
N TRP A 262 -12.74 7.38 -13.34
CA TRP A 262 -13.79 6.68 -14.06
C TRP A 262 -14.75 7.69 -14.71
N PRO A 263 -15.02 7.62 -16.04
CA PRO A 263 -15.82 8.62 -16.75
C PRO A 263 -17.23 8.84 -16.18
N GLN A 264 -17.82 7.80 -15.57
CA GLN A 264 -19.17 7.85 -15.02
C GLN A 264 -19.22 8.38 -13.58
N VAL A 265 -18.06 8.59 -12.93
CA VAL A 265 -17.98 9.03 -11.54
C VAL A 265 -17.34 10.40 -11.47
N LYS A 266 -18.15 11.42 -11.14
CA LYS A 266 -17.64 12.75 -10.80
C LYS A 266 -17.44 12.84 -9.30
N ILE A 267 -16.18 12.81 -8.86
CA ILE A 267 -15.81 13.01 -7.46
C ILE A 267 -16.02 14.49 -7.09
N THR A 268 -16.86 14.75 -6.09
CA THR A 268 -17.23 16.09 -5.63
C THR A 268 -17.06 16.29 -4.13
N ASN A 269 -17.06 15.22 -3.34
CA ASN A 269 -17.05 15.24 -1.88
C ASN A 269 -18.06 16.23 -1.27
N LYS A 270 -19.23 16.40 -1.88
CA LYS A 270 -20.25 17.39 -1.46
C LYS A 270 -20.70 17.20 -0.01
N ALA A 271 -20.74 15.98 0.49
CA ALA A 271 -21.05 15.69 1.89
C ALA A 271 -19.88 16.00 2.85
N GLY A 272 -18.67 16.18 2.32
CA GLY A 272 -17.44 16.23 3.10
C GLY A 272 -17.06 14.90 3.75
N PHE A 273 -17.70 13.80 3.37
CA PHE A 273 -17.50 12.48 3.99
C PHE A 273 -16.08 11.94 3.82
N SER A 274 -15.38 12.35 2.75
CA SER A 274 -14.00 11.97 2.47
C SER A 274 -13.77 10.45 2.44
N ALA A 275 -14.61 9.72 1.70
CA ALA A 275 -14.42 8.29 1.49
C ALA A 275 -13.11 8.04 0.73
N LEU A 276 -12.22 7.25 1.34
CA LEU A 276 -10.97 6.75 0.75
C LEU A 276 -11.14 5.26 0.37
N PRO A 277 -10.57 4.81 -0.77
CA PRO A 277 -10.68 3.42 -1.22
C PRO A 277 -9.70 2.50 -0.49
N VAL A 278 -9.82 2.36 0.82
CA VAL A 278 -8.88 1.57 1.65
C VAL A 278 -9.23 0.08 1.70
N GLY A 279 -10.29 -0.35 0.99
CA GLY A 279 -10.71 -1.73 0.91
C GLY A 279 -11.46 -2.23 2.15
N TYR A 280 -11.30 -3.52 2.40
CA TYR A 280 -11.79 -4.26 3.57
C TYR A 280 -10.76 -5.34 3.92
N ALA A 281 -10.96 -6.04 5.04
CA ALA A 281 -10.17 -7.21 5.38
C ALA A 281 -11.05 -8.42 5.72
N VAL A 282 -10.51 -9.61 5.53
CA VAL A 282 -11.14 -10.86 5.96
C VAL A 282 -10.13 -11.66 6.76
N ASP A 283 -10.51 -12.11 7.94
CA ASP A 283 -9.67 -12.96 8.77
C ASP A 283 -9.45 -14.31 8.07
N SER A 284 -8.19 -14.63 7.80
CA SER A 284 -7.79 -15.85 7.09
C SER A 284 -6.60 -16.48 7.80
N GLY A 285 -6.86 -17.60 8.49
CA GLY A 285 -5.83 -18.27 9.30
C GLY A 285 -5.43 -17.41 10.50
N SER A 286 -4.14 -17.08 10.62
CA SER A 286 -3.58 -16.35 11.76
C SER A 286 -3.54 -14.83 11.61
N SER A 287 -4.00 -14.27 10.48
CA SER A 287 -3.95 -12.83 10.23
C SER A 287 -5.06 -12.34 9.29
N ALA A 288 -5.44 -11.07 9.44
CA ALA A 288 -6.36 -10.42 8.51
C ALA A 288 -5.73 -10.27 7.11
N LYS A 289 -6.48 -10.64 6.07
CA LYS A 289 -6.10 -10.45 4.66
C LYS A 289 -6.81 -9.22 4.10
N PHE A 290 -6.04 -8.18 3.78
CA PHE A 290 -6.55 -6.93 3.20
C PHE A 290 -6.80 -7.09 1.70
N THR A 291 -7.94 -6.59 1.22
CA THR A 291 -8.37 -6.70 -0.17
C THR A 291 -9.08 -5.42 -0.61
N GLY A 292 -8.95 -5.07 -1.90
CA GLY A 292 -9.77 -4.03 -2.51
C GLY A 292 -9.25 -2.60 -2.30
N ILE A 293 -8.01 -2.42 -1.86
CA ILE A 293 -7.35 -1.11 -1.90
C ILE A 293 -7.44 -0.50 -3.31
N ASP A 294 -7.61 0.82 -3.38
CA ASP A 294 -7.84 1.62 -4.59
C ASP A 294 -9.15 1.32 -5.34
N ASN A 295 -9.92 0.32 -4.89
CA ASN A 295 -11.13 -0.14 -5.58
C ASN A 295 -12.40 -0.02 -4.73
N TYR A 296 -12.31 -0.25 -3.42
CA TYR A 296 -13.44 -0.32 -2.51
C TYR A 296 -13.26 0.61 -1.32
N ALA A 297 -14.34 1.22 -0.87
CA ALA A 297 -14.44 1.83 0.45
C ALA A 297 -15.64 1.18 1.16
N ALA A 298 -15.42 0.46 2.25
CA ALA A 298 -16.48 -0.26 2.98
C ALA A 298 -16.63 0.31 4.40
N PHE A 299 -17.87 0.57 4.80
CA PHE A 299 -18.24 1.21 6.05
C PHE A 299 -19.35 0.42 6.74
N TRP A 300 -19.11 -0.02 7.96
CA TRP A 300 -20.13 -0.70 8.76
C TRP A 300 -21.35 0.20 9.01
N VAL A 301 -22.53 -0.43 9.05
CA VAL A 301 -23.74 0.15 9.63
C VAL A 301 -24.17 -0.62 10.88
N SER A 302 -24.93 0.03 11.76
CA SER A 302 -25.35 -0.52 13.05
C SER A 302 -26.47 -1.55 12.97
N ASP A 303 -27.14 -1.69 11.83
CA ASP A 303 -28.32 -2.54 11.65
C ASP A 303 -27.91 -3.90 11.07
N PRO A 304 -27.74 -4.97 11.86
CA PRO A 304 -27.42 -6.29 11.34
C PRO A 304 -28.68 -7.05 10.93
N ASP A 305 -28.50 -8.26 10.39
CA ASP A 305 -29.52 -9.32 10.47
C ASP A 305 -29.11 -10.39 11.51
N SER A 306 -29.78 -11.54 11.53
CA SER A 306 -29.46 -12.64 12.45
C SER A 306 -28.02 -13.10 12.30
N ASP A 307 -27.55 -13.24 11.05
CA ASP A 307 -26.37 -14.02 10.70
C ASP A 307 -25.19 -13.12 10.31
N PHE A 308 -25.46 -11.92 9.80
CA PHE A 308 -24.47 -11.04 9.19
C PHE A 308 -24.55 -9.61 9.71
N GLY A 309 -23.40 -8.93 9.73
CA GLY A 309 -23.33 -7.48 9.84
C GLY A 309 -23.58 -6.87 8.46
N HIS A 310 -24.21 -5.70 8.41
CA HIS A 310 -24.46 -4.98 7.16
C HIS A 310 -23.50 -3.81 7.00
N TYR A 311 -23.11 -3.51 5.77
CA TYR A 311 -22.22 -2.39 5.46
C TYR A 311 -22.59 -1.71 4.15
N ARG A 312 -22.22 -0.43 4.06
CA ARG A 312 -22.25 0.36 2.83
C ARG A 312 -20.89 0.33 2.15
N TYR A 313 -20.87 0.24 0.83
CA TYR A 313 -19.61 0.33 0.10
C TYR A 313 -19.70 1.07 -1.22
N ILE A 314 -18.59 1.68 -1.60
CA ILE A 314 -18.39 2.32 -2.90
C ILE A 314 -17.38 1.49 -3.67
N PHE A 315 -17.69 1.16 -4.93
CA PHE A 315 -16.77 0.49 -5.86
C PHE A 315 -16.35 1.46 -6.96
N VAL A 316 -15.04 1.58 -7.23
CA VAL A 316 -14.43 2.62 -8.09
C VAL A 316 -15.08 2.81 -9.46
N LYS A 317 -15.69 1.76 -10.04
CA LYS A 317 -16.28 1.79 -11.38
C LYS A 317 -17.78 2.13 -11.40
N GLN A 318 -18.38 2.46 -10.27
CA GLN A 318 -19.80 2.77 -10.18
C GLN A 318 -20.00 4.04 -9.35
N ASN A 319 -20.94 4.89 -9.78
CA ASN A 319 -21.29 6.09 -9.02
C ASN A 319 -22.34 5.78 -7.94
N ASP A 320 -22.32 4.57 -7.40
CA ASP A 320 -23.37 4.03 -6.55
C ASP A 320 -22.81 3.69 -5.16
N VAL A 321 -23.61 3.92 -4.14
CA VAL A 321 -23.34 3.42 -2.79
C VAL A 321 -24.11 2.13 -2.64
N GLN A 322 -23.39 1.02 -2.67
CA GLN A 322 -23.95 -0.32 -2.61
C GLN A 322 -24.17 -0.77 -1.16
N PHE A 323 -24.98 -1.81 -1.02
CA PHE A 323 -25.27 -2.46 0.24
C PHE A 323 -24.71 -3.89 0.23
N GLY A 324 -24.08 -4.30 1.32
CA GLY A 324 -23.48 -5.62 1.46
C GLY A 324 -23.67 -6.19 2.86
N SER A 325 -23.44 -7.50 2.97
CA SER A 325 -23.43 -8.23 4.24
C SER A 325 -22.13 -9.02 4.40
N GLY A 326 -21.64 -9.10 5.62
CA GLY A 326 -20.39 -9.77 5.97
C GLY A 326 -20.51 -10.50 7.28
N ASP A 327 -19.72 -11.57 7.44
CA ASP A 327 -19.64 -12.31 8.69
C ASP A 327 -19.21 -11.38 9.84
N LYS A 328 -19.92 -11.45 10.97
CA LYS A 328 -19.78 -10.48 12.08
C LYS A 328 -18.42 -10.54 12.78
N GLU A 329 -17.71 -11.66 12.64
CA GLU A 329 -16.42 -11.91 13.29
C GLU A 329 -15.25 -11.76 12.33
N SER A 330 -15.36 -12.33 11.13
CA SER A 330 -14.24 -12.50 10.20
C SER A 330 -14.19 -11.44 9.10
N PHE A 331 -15.30 -10.84 8.69
CA PHE A 331 -15.25 -9.70 7.77
C PHE A 331 -14.96 -8.43 8.55
N ARG A 332 -14.11 -7.56 8.01
CA ARG A 332 -13.69 -6.32 8.66
C ARG A 332 -13.77 -5.14 7.71
N ALA A 333 -14.41 -4.06 8.17
CA ALA A 333 -14.57 -2.82 7.41
C ALA A 333 -14.21 -1.60 8.26
N SER A 334 -14.14 -0.43 7.61
CA SER A 334 -13.90 0.83 8.30
C SER A 334 -15.13 1.25 9.11
N VAL A 335 -14.90 2.01 10.17
CA VAL A 335 -15.96 2.67 10.96
C VAL A 335 -15.91 4.17 10.74
N ARG A 336 -17.10 4.77 10.58
CA ARG A 336 -17.30 6.22 10.41
C ARG A 336 -18.33 6.71 11.39
N CYS A 337 -17.90 7.07 12.59
CA CYS A 337 -18.84 7.49 13.62
C CYS A 337 -19.59 8.76 13.20
N VAL A 338 -20.86 8.81 13.59
CA VAL A 338 -21.76 9.94 13.37
C VAL A 338 -22.31 10.42 14.71
N LYS A 339 -22.71 11.68 14.75
CA LYS A 339 -23.30 12.34 15.91
C LYS A 339 -24.48 13.20 15.44
N ASP A 340 -25.56 13.17 16.22
CA ASP A 340 -26.77 13.96 16.03
C ASP A 340 -26.61 15.46 16.31
#